data_AF-A0AAD4BKH5-F1
#
_entry.id   AF-A0AAD4BKH5-F1
#
_cell.length_a   1.000
_cell.length_b   1.000
_cell.length_c   1.000
_cell.angle_alpha   90.00
_cell.angle_beta   90.00
_cell.angle_gamma   90.00
#
_symmetry.space_group_name_H-M   'P 1'
#
loop_
_entity.id
_entity.type
_entity.pdbx_description
1 polymer ?
#
loop_
_entity_poly.entity_id
_entity_poly.type
_entity_poly.pdbx_seq_one_letter_code
_entity_poly.pdbx_strand_id
1 'polypeptide(L)'
;MERHALAILEQNDLCNWLDTKQIQASGKQDGKFQVVTPKLLYFLIVESQGFSGEVPVPDHFWKQLRTCDEKLKENIESLKQENFVSAQKSFDVLFHGLHPTNVNFKPVLDMAVEYFTHLGVAFVLLLSPYYYVQQGCYIQLQGP
;
A
#
# COMPACT_ATOMS: atom_id res chain seq x y z
N MET A 1 -15.33 3.95 -6.63
CA MET A 1 -14.20 2.98 -6.60
C MET A 1 -13.27 3.17 -5.42
N GLU A 2 -12.86 4.39 -5.09
CA GLU A 2 -12.02 4.66 -3.91
C GLU A 2 -12.61 4.13 -2.59
N ARG A 3 -13.86 4.47 -2.27
CA ARG A 3 -14.53 3.99 -1.05
C ARG A 3 -14.54 2.46 -0.94
N HIS A 4 -14.69 1.77 -2.07
CA HIS A 4 -14.60 0.31 -2.10
C HIS A 4 -13.17 -0.19 -1.83
N ALA A 5 -12.14 0.50 -2.34
CA ALA A 5 -10.75 0.14 -2.10
C ALA A 5 -10.42 0.24 -0.60
N LEU A 6 -10.82 1.35 0.03
CA LEU A 6 -10.68 1.53 1.48
C LEU A 6 -11.41 0.42 2.26
N ALA A 7 -12.65 0.13 1.88
CA ALA A 7 -13.46 -0.87 2.57
C ALA A 7 -12.90 -2.31 2.42
N ILE A 8 -12.27 -2.63 1.29
CA ILE A 8 -11.59 -3.92 1.07
C ILE A 8 -10.27 -4.01 1.85
N LEU A 9 -9.50 -2.92 1.89
CA LEU A 9 -8.25 -2.85 2.67
C LEU A 9 -8.51 -2.85 4.19
N GLU A 10 -9.68 -2.39 4.62
CA GLU A 10 -10.15 -2.49 6.01
C GLU A 10 -10.45 -3.94 6.40
N GLN A 11 -10.96 -4.77 5.48
CA GLN A 11 -11.18 -6.21 5.66
C GLN A 11 -9.88 -7.02 5.50
N ASN A 12 -8.75 -6.51 6.03
CA ASN A 12 -7.44 -7.10 5.79
C ASN A 12 -7.28 -8.51 6.40
N ASP A 13 -7.95 -8.80 7.52
CA ASP A 13 -7.87 -10.09 8.21
C ASP A 13 -8.48 -11.25 7.40
N LEU A 14 -9.35 -10.96 6.42
CA LEU A 14 -10.05 -11.96 5.60
C LEU A 14 -9.25 -12.38 4.36
N CYS A 15 -8.25 -11.59 3.97
CA CYS A 15 -7.38 -11.89 2.86
C CYS A 15 -6.04 -12.38 3.39
N ASN A 16 -5.56 -13.50 2.86
CA ASN A 16 -4.17 -13.88 3.05
C ASN A 16 -3.29 -13.02 2.15
N TRP A 17 -3.27 -11.70 2.40
CA TRP A 17 -2.56 -10.71 1.61
C TRP A 17 -1.10 -11.12 1.40
N LEU A 18 -0.53 -11.88 2.32
CA LEU A 18 0.82 -12.39 2.25
C LEU A 18 1.05 -13.65 3.10
N ASP A 19 1.57 -14.71 2.47
CA ASP A 19 2.67 -15.49 3.07
C ASP A 19 3.97 -14.69 2.82
N THR A 20 4.23 -13.64 3.62
CA THR A 20 5.37 -12.71 3.49
C THR A 20 6.70 -13.33 3.91
N LYS A 21 7.04 -14.51 3.41
CA LYS A 21 8.37 -15.07 3.70
C LYS A 21 9.51 -14.27 3.06
N GLN A 22 9.22 -13.36 2.12
CA GLN A 22 10.24 -12.67 1.31
C GLN A 22 10.54 -11.21 1.68
N ILE A 23 9.74 -10.51 2.49
CA ILE A 23 10.13 -9.21 3.07
C ILE A 23 10.91 -9.44 4.39
N GLN A 24 11.79 -10.44 4.40
CA GLN A 24 12.73 -10.73 5.46
C GLN A 24 14.15 -10.64 4.90
N ALA A 25 14.58 -9.43 4.56
CA ALA A 25 15.98 -9.12 4.42
C ALA A 25 16.38 -8.18 5.56
N SER A 26 17.02 -8.74 6.60
CA SER A 26 17.81 -8.04 7.65
C SER A 26 17.18 -7.62 8.99
N GLY A 27 16.02 -8.13 9.40
CA GLY A 27 15.49 -7.91 10.75
C GLY A 27 15.15 -9.21 11.48
N LYS A 28 16.01 -9.66 12.39
CA LYS A 28 15.73 -10.81 13.26
C LYS A 28 14.63 -10.41 14.25
N GLN A 29 13.38 -10.81 14.02
CA GLN A 29 12.36 -10.80 15.09
C GLN A 29 11.19 -11.76 14.80
N ASP A 30 10.92 -12.58 15.80
CA ASP A 30 9.82 -13.53 15.93
C ASP A 30 8.48 -12.94 15.47
N GLY A 31 7.91 -13.48 14.39
CA GLY A 31 6.46 -13.59 14.14
C GLY A 31 5.56 -12.35 14.24
N LYS A 32 6.10 -11.12 14.39
CA LYS A 32 5.32 -9.93 14.79
C LYS A 32 5.13 -8.87 13.72
N PHE A 33 5.71 -9.02 12.53
CA PHE A 33 5.40 -8.16 11.40
C PHE A 33 4.10 -8.65 10.74
N GLN A 34 3.01 -8.51 11.50
CA GLN A 34 1.64 -8.69 11.03
C GLN A 34 1.41 -7.78 9.82
N VAL A 35 0.68 -8.27 8.82
CA VAL A 35 0.55 -7.71 7.47
C VAL A 35 0.30 -6.19 7.48
N VAL A 36 1.37 -5.39 7.47
CA VAL A 36 1.28 -3.92 7.54
C VAL A 36 0.86 -3.34 6.19
N THR A 37 1.04 -4.11 5.10
CA THR A 37 0.87 -3.65 3.73
C THR A 37 -0.54 -3.14 3.39
N PRO A 38 -1.64 -3.87 3.68
CA PRO A 38 -2.99 -3.37 3.42
C PRO A 38 -3.30 -2.09 4.21
N LYS A 39 -2.86 -2.02 5.46
CA LYS A 39 -3.06 -0.86 6.33
C LYS A 39 -2.26 0.36 5.85
N LEU A 40 -1.04 0.15 5.37
CA LEU A 40 -0.24 1.23 4.79
C LEU A 40 -0.81 1.70 3.44
N LEU A 41 -1.29 0.78 2.59
CA LEU A 41 -1.99 1.13 1.36
C LEU A 41 -3.28 1.91 1.64
N TYR A 42 -4.01 1.55 2.70
CA TYR A 42 -5.17 2.31 3.16
C TYR A 42 -4.79 3.76 3.45
N PHE A 43 -3.75 3.98 4.29
CA PHE A 43 -3.29 5.33 4.60
C PHE A 43 -2.77 6.06 3.37
N LEU A 44 -2.05 5.38 2.48
CA LEU A 44 -1.56 5.98 1.24
C LEU A 44 -2.71 6.48 0.37
N ILE A 45 -3.79 5.70 0.24
CA ILE A 45 -4.99 6.12 -0.49
C ILE A 45 -5.62 7.35 0.19
N VAL A 46 -5.81 7.32 1.51
CA VAL A 46 -6.40 8.45 2.25
C VAL A 46 -5.57 9.72 2.07
N GLU A 47 -4.26 9.65 2.28
CA GLU A 47 -3.37 10.82 2.16
C GLU A 47 -3.27 11.30 0.70
N SER A 48 -3.34 10.39 -0.28
CA SER A 48 -3.29 10.75 -1.70
C SER A 48 -4.46 11.64 -2.14
N GLN A 49 -5.57 11.69 -1.39
CA GLN A 49 -6.72 12.55 -1.68
C GLN A 49 -6.34 14.04 -1.70
N GLY A 50 -5.32 14.44 -0.93
CA GLY A 50 -4.83 15.81 -0.87
C GLY A 50 -3.94 16.21 -2.05
N PHE A 51 -3.54 15.25 -2.90
CA PHE A 51 -2.55 15.46 -3.96
C PHE A 51 -3.17 15.31 -5.35
N SER A 52 -3.16 16.38 -6.13
CA SER A 52 -3.60 16.41 -7.53
C SER A 52 -2.50 15.91 -8.49
N GLY A 53 -2.09 14.64 -8.35
CA GLY A 53 -1.10 13.98 -9.21
C GLY A 53 -1.69 13.28 -10.45
N GLU A 54 -0.82 12.80 -11.35
CA GLU A 54 -1.21 12.27 -12.68
C GLU A 54 -1.91 10.90 -12.65
N VAL A 55 -1.67 10.06 -11.62
CA VAL A 55 -2.41 8.80 -11.41
C VAL A 55 -2.82 8.70 -9.94
N PRO A 56 -4.13 8.76 -9.63
CA PRO A 56 -4.62 8.57 -8.27
C PRO A 56 -4.23 7.19 -7.76
N VAL A 57 -3.68 7.11 -6.54
CA VAL A 57 -3.32 5.84 -5.88
C VAL A 57 -4.47 4.81 -5.91
N PRO A 58 -5.75 5.19 -5.72
CA PRO A 58 -6.88 4.27 -5.90
C PRO A 58 -6.95 3.60 -7.28
N ASP A 59 -6.71 4.37 -8.34
CA ASP A 59 -6.81 3.86 -9.71
C ASP A 59 -5.66 2.89 -10.00
N HIS A 60 -4.47 3.20 -9.49
CA HIS A 60 -3.34 2.28 -9.58
C HIS A 60 -3.60 0.99 -8.81
N PHE A 61 -4.14 1.08 -7.59
CA PHE A 61 -4.56 -0.09 -6.80
C PHE A 61 -5.52 -1.00 -7.58
N TRP A 62 -6.59 -0.43 -8.16
CA TRP A 62 -7.56 -1.21 -8.94
C TRP A 62 -6.96 -1.80 -10.22
N LYS A 63 -6.04 -1.08 -10.86
CA LYS A 63 -5.32 -1.58 -12.04
C LYS A 63 -4.50 -2.82 -11.69
N GLN A 64 -3.80 -2.82 -10.56
CA GLN A 64 -3.01 -3.97 -10.12
C GLN A 64 -3.88 -5.11 -9.60
N LEU A 65 -5.01 -4.81 -8.96
CA LEU A 65 -5.92 -5.86 -8.48
C LEU A 65 -6.53 -6.68 -9.64
N ARG A 66 -6.77 -6.05 -10.80
CA ARG A 66 -7.23 -6.74 -12.03
C ARG A 66 -6.23 -7.74 -12.58
N THR A 67 -4.95 -7.59 -12.29
CA THR A 67 -3.90 -8.51 -12.78
C THR A 67 -3.66 -9.66 -11.81
N CYS A 68 -4.32 -9.66 -10.64
CA CYS A 68 -4.19 -10.71 -9.64
C CYS A 68 -4.99 -11.98 -9.98
N ASP A 69 -6.12 -11.84 -10.69
CA ASP A 69 -6.99 -12.94 -11.14
C ASP A 69 -7.97 -12.45 -12.23
N GLU A 70 -8.26 -13.28 -13.25
CA GLU A 70 -9.22 -12.93 -14.31
C GLU A 70 -10.65 -12.69 -13.78
N LYS A 71 -11.06 -13.43 -12.75
CA LYS A 71 -12.39 -13.27 -12.16
C LYS A 71 -12.48 -12.01 -11.28
N LEU A 72 -11.37 -11.56 -10.71
CA LEU A 72 -11.33 -10.25 -10.05
C LEU A 72 -11.58 -9.11 -11.03
N LYS A 73 -11.08 -9.21 -12.27
CA LYS A 73 -11.32 -8.21 -13.31
C LYS A 73 -12.82 -8.09 -13.62
N GLU A 74 -13.53 -9.20 -13.71
CA GLU A 74 -14.99 -9.22 -13.90
C GLU A 74 -15.71 -8.62 -12.68
N ASN A 75 -15.39 -9.11 -11.48
CA ASN A 75 -16.01 -8.68 -10.23
C ASN A 75 -15.78 -7.18 -9.93
N ILE A 76 -14.65 -6.61 -10.35
CA ILE A 76 -14.36 -5.17 -10.25
C ILE A 76 -15.33 -4.35 -11.12
N GLU A 77 -15.70 -4.84 -12.30
CA GLU A 77 -16.70 -4.14 -13.13
C GLU A 77 -18.10 -4.23 -12.51
N SER A 78 -18.45 -5.36 -11.89
CA SER A 78 -19.69 -5.48 -11.09
C SER A 78 -19.69 -4.52 -9.90
N LEU A 79 -18.56 -4.41 -9.20
CA LEU A 79 -18.40 -3.53 -8.05
C LEU A 79 -18.53 -2.04 -8.41
N LYS A 80 -18.16 -1.64 -9.64
CA LYS A 80 -18.39 -0.26 -10.12
C LYS A 80 -19.86 0.11 -10.25
N GLN A 81 -20.73 -0.87 -10.48
CA GLN A 81 -22.17 -0.65 -10.63
C GLN A 81 -22.89 -0.58 -9.27
N GLU A 82 -22.19 -0.93 -8.18
CA GLU A 82 -22.73 -0.89 -6.82
C GLU A 82 -22.65 0.54 -6.26
N ASN A 83 -23.80 1.08 -5.87
CA ASN A 83 -23.88 2.39 -5.21
C ASN A 83 -23.65 2.30 -3.69
N PHE A 84 -23.71 1.10 -3.11
CA PHE A 84 -23.66 0.89 -1.66
C PHE A 84 -22.28 0.41 -1.22
N VAL A 85 -21.59 1.23 -0.42
CA VAL A 85 -20.24 0.93 0.07
C VAL A 85 -20.30 0.48 1.52
N SER A 86 -20.56 -0.81 1.75
CA SER A 86 -20.16 -1.44 3.02
C SER A 86 -18.93 -2.30 2.79
N ALA A 87 -18.07 -2.41 3.79
CA ALA A 87 -16.85 -3.21 3.71
C ALA A 87 -17.16 -4.67 3.37
N GLN A 88 -18.10 -5.27 4.08
CA GLN A 88 -18.53 -6.65 3.83
C GLN A 88 -19.09 -6.83 2.42
N LYS A 89 -20.05 -5.99 1.97
CA LYS A 89 -20.65 -6.14 0.63
C LYS A 89 -19.61 -5.93 -0.48
N SER A 90 -18.72 -4.97 -0.31
CA SER A 90 -17.65 -4.70 -1.28
C SER A 90 -16.71 -5.91 -1.40
N PHE A 91 -16.39 -6.52 -0.27
CA PHE A 91 -15.58 -7.73 -0.21
C PHE A 91 -16.31 -8.92 -0.85
N ASP A 92 -17.57 -9.16 -0.50
CA ASP A 92 -18.36 -10.27 -1.02
C ASP A 92 -18.54 -10.20 -2.54
N VAL A 93 -18.79 -9.00 -3.08
CA VAL A 93 -18.89 -8.77 -4.52
C VAL A 93 -17.54 -8.97 -5.20
N LEU A 94 -16.46 -8.40 -4.63
CA LEU A 94 -15.12 -8.50 -5.20
C LEU A 94 -14.63 -9.96 -5.26
N PHE A 95 -14.87 -10.75 -4.22
CA PHE A 95 -14.44 -12.14 -4.12
C PHE A 95 -15.54 -13.14 -4.48
N HIS A 96 -16.60 -12.71 -5.15
CA HIS A 96 -17.69 -13.60 -5.53
C HIS A 96 -17.17 -14.77 -6.37
N GLY A 97 -17.36 -15.99 -5.85
CA GLY A 97 -16.88 -17.21 -6.49
C GLY A 97 -15.36 -17.33 -6.60
N LEU A 98 -14.63 -16.64 -5.71
CA LEU A 98 -13.19 -16.77 -5.47
C LEU A 98 -12.95 -17.02 -3.97
N HIS A 99 -11.93 -17.81 -3.66
CA HIS A 99 -11.40 -17.85 -2.30
C HIS A 99 -10.27 -16.82 -2.20
N PRO A 100 -10.36 -15.81 -1.31
CA PRO A 100 -9.34 -14.76 -1.18
C PRO A 100 -7.93 -15.30 -0.95
N THR A 101 -7.80 -16.46 -0.31
CA THR A 101 -6.51 -17.13 -0.05
C THR A 101 -5.81 -17.66 -1.30
N ASN A 102 -6.53 -17.82 -2.41
CA ASN A 102 -6.00 -18.37 -3.66
C ASN A 102 -5.61 -17.29 -4.67
N VAL A 103 -5.88 -16.02 -4.36
CA VAL A 103 -5.57 -14.89 -5.22
C VAL A 103 -4.09 -14.53 -5.07
N ASN A 104 -3.41 -14.35 -6.20
CA ASN A 104 -2.03 -13.87 -6.21
C ASN A 104 -1.98 -12.35 -6.08
N PHE A 105 -1.88 -11.85 -4.84
CA PHE A 105 -1.78 -10.42 -4.56
C PHE A 105 -0.41 -9.79 -4.86
N LYS A 106 0.56 -10.54 -5.42
CA LYS A 106 1.90 -10.03 -5.73
C LYS A 106 1.90 -8.69 -6.49
N PRO A 107 1.08 -8.45 -7.52
CA PRO A 107 1.05 -7.15 -8.21
C PRO A 107 0.70 -5.96 -7.29
N VAL A 108 -0.25 -6.15 -6.36
CA VAL A 108 -0.64 -5.13 -5.38
C VAL A 108 0.48 -4.90 -4.35
N LEU A 109 1.19 -5.96 -3.99
CA LEU A 109 2.33 -5.87 -3.06
C LEU A 109 3.53 -5.18 -3.70
N ASP A 110 3.86 -5.49 -4.95
CA ASP A 110 4.94 -4.85 -5.69
C ASP A 110 4.66 -3.33 -5.84
N MET A 111 3.40 -2.98 -6.13
CA MET A 111 2.95 -1.58 -6.12
C MET A 111 3.16 -0.91 -4.75
N ALA A 112 2.82 -1.60 -3.66
CA ALA A 112 3.02 -1.06 -2.32
C ALA A 112 4.50 -0.82 -2.02
N VAL A 113 5.37 -1.78 -2.39
CA VAL A 113 6.83 -1.66 -2.24
C VAL A 113 7.37 -0.48 -3.04
N GLU A 114 6.90 -0.25 -4.25
CA GLU A 114 7.27 0.90 -5.08
C GLU A 114 6.92 2.22 -4.37
N TYR A 115 5.68 2.38 -3.92
CA TYR A 115 5.25 3.58 -3.19
C TYR A 115 6.06 3.81 -1.91
N PHE A 116 6.30 2.77 -1.10
CA PHE A 116 7.09 2.91 0.12
C PHE A 116 8.55 3.21 -0.17
N THR A 117 9.11 2.68 -1.25
CA THR A 117 10.49 2.99 -1.66
C THR A 117 10.59 4.47 -2.03
N HIS A 118 9.66 5.00 -2.82
CA HIS A 118 9.63 6.43 -3.18
C HIS A 118 9.42 7.33 -1.95
N LEU A 119 8.52 6.97 -1.04
CA LEU A 119 8.32 7.70 0.21
C LEU A 119 9.58 7.67 1.10
N GLY A 120 10.23 6.52 1.22
CA GLY A 120 11.47 6.37 1.98
C GLY A 120 12.61 7.21 1.41
N VAL A 121 12.79 7.18 0.08
CA VAL A 121 13.79 8.02 -0.62
C VAL A 121 13.49 9.50 -0.43
N ALA A 122 12.23 9.92 -0.58
CA ALA A 122 11.82 11.30 -0.34
C ALA A 122 12.13 11.73 1.10
N PHE A 123 11.83 10.89 2.08
CA PHE A 123 12.10 11.17 3.49
C PHE A 123 13.61 11.29 3.78
N VAL A 124 14.44 10.40 3.23
CA VAL A 124 15.90 10.47 3.35
C VAL A 124 16.46 11.75 2.72
N LEU A 125 15.95 12.13 1.54
CA LEU A 125 16.37 13.34 0.84
C LEU A 125 15.89 14.62 1.54
N LEU A 126 14.71 14.62 2.14
CA LEU A 126 14.16 15.78 2.88
C LEU A 126 14.84 15.98 4.24
N LEU A 127 15.29 14.91 4.90
CA LEU A 127 16.00 15.00 6.17
C LEU A 127 17.52 15.17 6.02
N SER A 128 18.11 14.75 4.89
CA SER A 128 19.55 14.92 4.63
C SER A 128 20.06 16.37 4.64
N PRO A 129 19.34 17.41 4.16
CA PRO A 129 19.83 18.78 4.28
C PRO A 129 19.94 19.27 5.73
N TYR A 130 19.19 18.69 6.68
CA TYR A 130 19.34 19.01 8.10
C TYR A 130 20.51 18.26 8.77
N TYR A 131 20.88 17.07 8.28
CA TYR A 131 22.04 16.33 8.78
C TYR A 131 23.39 16.92 8.32
N TYR A 132 23.46 17.53 7.14
CA TYR A 132 24.69 18.18 6.67
C TYR A 132 24.95 19.55 7.32
N VAL A 133 23.91 20.30 7.72
CA VAL A 133 24.09 21.61 8.36
C VAL A 133 24.54 21.46 9.84
N GLN A 134 24.19 20.39 10.54
CA GLN A 134 24.69 20.17 11.91
C GLN A 134 26.14 19.67 11.98
N GLN A 135 26.67 19.03 10.95
CA GLN A 135 28.10 18.64 10.92
C GLN A 135 29.01 19.73 10.33
N GLY A 136 28.46 20.69 9.57
CA GLY A 136 29.21 21.81 9.00
C GLY A 136 29.49 22.99 9.95
N CYS A 137 28.79 23.11 11.08
CA CYS A 137 28.95 24.24 12.01
C CYS A 137 29.91 24.00 13.19
N TYR A 138 30.52 22.82 13.33
CA TYR A 138 31.45 22.53 14.44
C TYR A 138 32.94 22.65 14.07
N ILE A 139 33.27 22.98 12.82
CA ILE A 139 34.67 23.12 12.39
C ILE A 139 34.96 24.58 11.99
N GLN A 140 34.83 25.54 12.92
CA GLN A 140 35.54 26.83 12.79
C GLN A 140 35.62 27.69 14.07
N LEU A 141 35.57 27.09 15.26
CA LEU A 141 35.85 27.81 16.52
C LEU A 141 36.91 27.11 17.36
N GLN A 142 38.06 26.79 16.76
CA GLN A 142 39.33 26.73 17.50
C GLN A 142 40.41 27.37 16.64
N GLY A 143 40.97 28.47 17.16
CA GLY A 143 41.97 29.31 16.52
C GLY A 143 43.33 28.62 16.29
N PRO A 144 44.33 29.39 15.89
CA PRO A 144 44.95 30.34 16.83
C PRO A 144 44.75 31.82 16.49
#